data_AF-T1B7Z1-F1
#
_entry.id   AF-T1B7Z1-F1
#
_cell.length_a   1.000
_cell.length_b   1.000
_cell.length_c   1.000
_cell.angle_alpha   90.00
_cell.angle_beta   90.00
_cell.angle_gamma   90.00
#
_symmetry.space_group_name_H-M   'P 1'
#
loop_
_entity.id
_entity.type
_entity.pdbx_description
1 polymer ?
#
loop_
_entity_poly.entity_id
_entity_poly.type
_entity_poly.pdbx_seq_one_letter_code
_entity_poly.pdbx_strand_id
1 'polypeptide(L)'
;ESEMAKASRRPEELRDPEKNYNRVAMNDVTSRFPAINLRSYFERISLPPVDYVVASQPEFLDTLGKLLEDTPVEEWKAYLKWKILHFSAPFMHRVVSDENFDFFRKKLFGQKDQEKRWKRIVSLTDACLGEALGKLYVEQEFGEDSRKGVSDMIDDLREVFTERLKKLEWMGSESKEKALEKFGRFRAKIGYPSKFIDYSSIRISRDTFFSNVIATNSFDFRRYIKRVNAPVDRELWEMTPPTVNAYFSPTENEIVFPAGGLQPPYFDPKLDDAVNYGATGSIIAHEITHGFDDDGRKY
;
A
#
# COMPACT_ATOMS: atom_id res chain seq x y z
N GLU A 1 -9.36 -20.44 -12.39
CA GLU A 1 -9.56 -19.08 -11.84
C GLU A 1 -10.87 -18.95 -11.05
N SER A 2 -12.02 -19.35 -11.60
CA SER A 2 -13.31 -19.21 -10.92
C SER A 2 -13.42 -19.88 -9.55
N GLU A 3 -12.86 -21.07 -9.36
CA GLU A 3 -12.88 -21.75 -8.05
C GLU A 3 -12.03 -21.01 -7.00
N MET A 4 -10.85 -20.50 -7.39
CA MET A 4 -10.04 -19.63 -6.52
C MET A 4 -10.79 -18.34 -6.14
N ALA A 5 -11.51 -17.74 -7.09
CA ALA A 5 -12.33 -16.55 -6.82
C ALA A 5 -13.49 -16.83 -5.86
N LYS A 6 -14.19 -17.97 -6.01
CA LYS A 6 -15.25 -18.39 -5.08
C LYS A 6 -14.74 -18.64 -3.65
N ALA A 7 -13.49 -19.08 -3.52
CA ALA A 7 -12.84 -19.32 -2.23
C ALA A 7 -12.22 -18.05 -1.61
N SER A 8 -12.17 -16.94 -2.35
CA SER A 8 -11.69 -15.67 -1.82
C SER A 8 -12.79 -15.02 -0.99
N ARG A 9 -12.41 -14.41 0.14
CA ARG A 9 -13.32 -13.60 0.96
C ARG A 9 -13.87 -12.42 0.17
N ARG A 10 -15.09 -12.00 0.53
CA ARG A 10 -15.69 -10.79 -0.05
C ARG A 10 -15.00 -9.53 0.51
N PRO A 11 -15.02 -8.39 -0.21
CA PRO A 11 -14.37 -7.16 0.25
C PRO A 11 -14.75 -6.73 1.67
N GLU A 12 -16.02 -6.89 2.06
CA GLU A 12 -16.51 -6.57 3.41
C GLU A 12 -15.85 -7.42 4.51
N GLU A 13 -15.46 -8.66 4.21
CA GLU A 13 -14.81 -9.56 5.17
C GLU A 13 -13.30 -9.30 5.28
N LEU A 14 -12.70 -8.64 4.27
CA LEU A 14 -11.30 -8.23 4.30
C LEU A 14 -11.04 -7.05 5.25
N ARG A 15 -12.09 -6.32 5.65
CA ARG A 15 -12.03 -5.21 6.62
C ARG A 15 -12.02 -5.66 8.09
N ASP A 16 -12.11 -6.97 8.35
CA ASP A 16 -12.09 -7.49 9.71
C ASP A 16 -10.68 -8.00 10.09
N PRO A 17 -9.85 -7.20 10.77
CA PRO A 17 -8.45 -7.56 11.02
C PRO A 17 -8.31 -8.82 11.85
N GLU A 18 -9.24 -9.09 12.79
CA GLU A 18 -9.23 -10.29 13.62
C GLU A 18 -9.45 -11.55 12.77
N LYS A 19 -10.44 -11.52 11.87
CA LYS A 19 -10.68 -12.65 10.94
C LYS A 19 -9.51 -12.85 9.97
N ASN A 20 -8.81 -11.79 9.61
CA ASN A 20 -7.67 -11.83 8.68
C ASN A 20 -6.32 -12.07 9.40
N TYR A 21 -6.32 -12.28 10.72
CA TYR A 21 -5.14 -12.61 11.49
C TYR A 21 -5.15 -14.08 11.95
N ASN A 22 -4.80 -15.00 11.04
CA ASN A 22 -4.70 -16.43 11.37
C ASN A 22 -3.24 -16.84 11.46
N ARG A 23 -2.71 -16.83 12.69
CA ARG A 23 -1.33 -17.21 12.99
C ARG A 23 -1.14 -18.73 12.85
N VAL A 24 -0.15 -19.14 12.07
CA VAL A 24 0.25 -20.54 11.90
C VAL A 24 1.73 -20.66 12.27
N ALA A 25 2.05 -21.46 13.29
CA ALA A 25 3.43 -21.71 13.67
C ALA A 25 4.20 -22.35 12.50
N MET A 26 5.45 -21.95 12.29
CA MET A 26 6.21 -22.38 11.10
C MET A 26 6.38 -23.91 11.05
N ASN A 27 6.44 -24.57 12.21
CA ASN A 27 6.47 -26.02 12.34
C ASN A 27 5.17 -26.71 11.86
N ASP A 28 4.03 -26.02 11.94
CA ASP A 28 2.71 -26.53 11.56
C ASP A 28 2.30 -26.14 10.14
N VAL A 29 3.05 -25.24 9.47
CA VAL A 29 2.68 -24.74 8.13
C VAL A 29 2.53 -25.87 7.11
N THR A 30 3.42 -26.87 7.16
CA THR A 30 3.40 -27.99 6.20
C THR A 30 2.22 -28.93 6.47
N SER A 31 1.88 -29.20 7.73
CA SER A 31 0.72 -30.04 8.06
C SER A 31 -0.60 -29.30 7.82
N ARG A 32 -0.63 -27.98 8.00
CA ARG A 32 -1.82 -27.15 7.75
C ARG A 32 -2.12 -26.98 6.26
N PHE A 33 -1.10 -26.87 5.40
CA PHE A 33 -1.24 -26.66 3.96
C PHE A 33 -0.34 -27.61 3.14
N PRO A 34 -0.57 -28.93 3.20
CA PRO A 34 0.37 -29.94 2.69
C PRO A 34 0.60 -29.85 1.17
N ALA A 35 -0.45 -29.60 0.40
CA ALA A 35 -0.40 -29.55 -1.05
C ALA A 35 0.39 -28.34 -1.62
N ILE A 36 0.49 -27.24 -0.87
CA ILE A 36 1.12 -25.99 -1.36
C ILE A 36 2.65 -26.05 -1.21
N ASN A 37 3.16 -26.84 -0.26
CA ASN A 37 4.58 -26.90 0.08
C ASN A 37 5.19 -25.50 0.33
N LEU A 38 4.55 -24.73 1.21
CA LEU A 38 4.95 -23.36 1.56
C LEU A 38 6.39 -23.27 2.06
N ARG A 39 6.91 -24.31 2.73
CA ARG A 39 8.30 -24.33 3.19
C ARG A 39 9.29 -24.28 2.01
N SER A 40 9.09 -25.09 0.97
CA SER A 40 9.94 -25.03 -0.22
C SER A 40 9.82 -23.68 -0.94
N TYR A 41 8.62 -23.10 -0.97
CA TYR A 41 8.42 -21.76 -1.50
C TYR A 41 9.22 -20.70 -0.72
N PHE A 42 9.13 -20.71 0.61
CA PHE A 42 9.87 -19.80 1.49
C PHE A 42 11.39 -19.93 1.35
N GLU A 43 11.90 -21.16 1.23
CA GLU A 43 13.32 -21.42 0.95
C GLU A 43 13.75 -20.83 -0.40
N ARG A 44 12.94 -21.01 -1.46
CA ARG A 44 13.24 -20.47 -2.81
C ARG A 44 13.29 -18.95 -2.85
N ILE A 45 12.45 -18.28 -2.06
CA ILE A 45 12.47 -16.82 -1.97
C ILE A 45 13.48 -16.30 -0.94
N SER A 46 14.27 -17.18 -0.32
CA SER A 46 15.25 -16.84 0.71
C SER A 46 14.62 -16.11 1.90
N LEU A 47 13.42 -16.55 2.32
CA LEU A 47 12.79 -16.03 3.54
C LEU A 47 13.67 -16.39 4.75
N PRO A 48 14.05 -15.43 5.60
CA PRO A 48 14.72 -15.73 6.87
C PRO A 48 13.86 -16.65 7.75
N PRO A 49 14.46 -17.43 8.67
CA PRO A 49 13.69 -18.24 9.61
C PRO A 49 12.71 -17.39 10.41
N VAL A 50 11.46 -17.83 10.51
CA VAL A 50 10.39 -17.18 11.29
C VAL A 50 9.70 -18.18 12.19
N ASP A 51 9.20 -17.73 13.34
CA ASP A 51 8.46 -18.60 14.27
C ASP A 51 7.06 -18.95 13.76
N TYR A 52 6.46 -18.05 12.97
CA TYR A 52 5.12 -18.18 12.45
C TYR A 52 4.91 -17.35 11.18
N VAL A 53 3.83 -17.66 10.47
CA VAL A 53 3.27 -16.85 9.39
C VAL A 53 1.83 -16.50 9.70
N VAL A 54 1.32 -15.43 9.09
CA VAL A 54 -0.10 -15.07 9.15
C VAL A 54 -0.74 -15.46 7.83
N ALA A 55 -1.66 -16.44 7.86
CA ALA A 55 -2.47 -16.81 6.72
C ALA A 55 -3.76 -15.98 6.72
N SER A 56 -3.82 -14.90 5.94
CA SER A 56 -5.00 -14.01 6.00
C SER A 56 -6.31 -14.70 5.63
N GLN A 57 -6.26 -15.64 4.68
CA GLN A 57 -7.42 -16.41 4.19
C GLN A 57 -7.07 -17.90 4.15
N PRO A 58 -7.09 -18.61 5.30
CA PRO A 58 -6.72 -20.02 5.35
C PRO A 58 -7.62 -20.92 4.47
N GLU A 59 -8.90 -20.60 4.35
CA GLU A 59 -9.87 -21.33 3.51
C GLU A 59 -9.56 -21.22 2.00
N PHE A 60 -8.99 -20.08 1.58
CA PHE A 60 -8.50 -19.91 0.22
C PHE A 60 -7.31 -20.86 -0.02
N LEU A 61 -6.38 -20.93 0.94
CA LEU A 61 -5.23 -21.84 0.86
C LEU A 61 -5.68 -23.31 0.87
N ASP A 62 -6.71 -23.66 1.63
CA ASP A 62 -7.31 -25.01 1.61
C ASP A 62 -7.86 -25.36 0.23
N THR A 63 -8.59 -24.44 -0.38
CA THR A 63 -9.14 -24.65 -1.72
C THR A 63 -8.04 -24.70 -2.76
N LEU A 64 -7.03 -23.84 -2.66
CA LEU A 64 -5.85 -23.88 -3.53
C LEU A 64 -5.12 -25.21 -3.40
N GLY A 65 -4.98 -25.75 -2.19
CA GLY A 65 -4.38 -27.05 -1.94
C GLY A 65 -5.10 -28.17 -2.69
N LYS A 66 -6.43 -28.22 -2.58
CA LYS A 66 -7.24 -29.20 -3.34
C LYS A 66 -7.08 -29.04 -4.85
N LEU A 67 -7.15 -27.80 -5.34
CA LEU A 67 -6.95 -27.53 -6.77
C LEU A 67 -5.56 -27.95 -7.27
N LEU A 68 -4.52 -27.83 -6.44
CA LEU A 68 -3.17 -28.30 -6.80
C LEU A 68 -3.08 -29.81 -6.96
N GLU A 69 -3.85 -30.56 -6.17
CA GLU A 69 -3.90 -32.04 -6.24
C GLU A 69 -4.81 -32.52 -7.38
N ASP A 70 -5.96 -31.88 -7.56
CA ASP A 70 -7.01 -32.33 -8.49
C ASP A 70 -6.80 -31.85 -9.93
N THR A 71 -6.06 -30.75 -10.14
CA THR A 71 -5.92 -30.11 -11.46
C THR A 71 -4.64 -30.56 -12.15
N PRO A 72 -4.69 -31.01 -13.42
CA PRO A 72 -3.50 -31.39 -14.17
C PRO A 72 -2.44 -30.29 -14.23
N VAL A 73 -1.16 -30.67 -14.10
CA VAL A 73 -0.02 -29.72 -14.11
C VAL A 73 0.03 -28.83 -15.35
N GLU A 74 -0.48 -29.30 -16.49
CA GLU A 74 -0.52 -28.50 -17.73
C GLU A 74 -1.50 -27.33 -17.65
N GLU A 75 -2.59 -27.45 -16.90
CA GLU A 75 -3.51 -26.32 -16.67
C GLU A 75 -2.87 -25.28 -15.75
N TRP A 76 -2.14 -25.72 -14.71
CA TRP A 76 -1.35 -24.82 -13.87
C TRP A 76 -0.26 -24.09 -14.66
N LYS A 77 0.45 -24.78 -15.55
CA LYS A 77 1.42 -24.16 -16.46
C LYS A 77 0.76 -23.13 -17.37
N ALA A 78 -0.41 -23.44 -17.93
CA ALA A 78 -1.15 -22.49 -18.77
C ALA A 78 -1.56 -21.24 -17.98
N TYR A 79 -2.12 -21.43 -16.78
CA TYR A 79 -2.50 -20.35 -15.87
C TYR A 79 -1.30 -19.46 -15.50
N LEU A 80 -0.18 -20.04 -15.08
CA LEU A 80 1.01 -19.29 -14.69
C LEU A 80 1.67 -18.58 -15.88
N LYS A 81 1.70 -19.20 -17.07
CA LYS A 81 2.14 -18.54 -18.31
C LYS A 81 1.27 -17.32 -18.62
N TRP A 82 -0.05 -17.45 -18.48
CA TRP A 82 -0.97 -16.33 -18.65
C TRP A 82 -0.68 -15.19 -17.66
N LYS A 83 -0.46 -15.49 -16.37
CA LYS A 83 -0.09 -14.46 -15.38
C LYS A 83 1.19 -13.72 -15.75
N ILE A 84 2.22 -14.43 -16.21
CA ILE A 84 3.48 -13.82 -16.66
C ILE A 84 3.26 -12.96 -17.92
N LEU A 85 2.52 -13.46 -18.91
CA LEU A 85 2.22 -12.72 -20.14
C LEU A 85 1.42 -11.45 -19.85
N HIS A 86 0.37 -11.55 -19.03
CA HIS A 86 -0.47 -10.42 -18.65
C HIS A 86 0.33 -9.34 -17.90
N PHE A 87 1.15 -9.74 -16.91
CA PHE A 87 2.06 -8.80 -16.23
C PHE A 87 3.03 -8.12 -17.21
N SER A 88 3.56 -8.87 -18.17
CA SER A 88 4.58 -8.37 -19.11
C SER A 88 4.00 -7.51 -20.22
N ALA A 89 2.72 -7.71 -20.57
CA ALA A 89 2.09 -7.14 -21.75
C ALA A 89 2.22 -5.62 -21.91
N PRO A 90 2.08 -4.79 -20.86
CA PRO A 90 2.27 -3.33 -20.96
C PRO A 90 3.69 -2.91 -21.38
N PHE A 91 4.68 -3.80 -21.22
CA PHE A 91 6.10 -3.55 -21.48
C PHE A 91 6.59 -4.21 -22.77
N MET A 92 5.72 -4.92 -23.49
CA MET A 92 6.03 -5.60 -24.74
C MET A 92 5.81 -4.68 -25.96
N HIS A 93 6.02 -5.24 -27.16
CA HIS A 93 5.75 -4.55 -28.41
C HIS A 93 4.26 -4.22 -28.56
N ARG A 94 3.98 -3.22 -29.41
CA ARG A 94 2.68 -2.54 -29.51
C ARG A 94 1.48 -3.46 -29.63
N VAL A 95 1.56 -4.53 -30.44
CA VAL A 95 0.44 -5.45 -30.65
C VAL A 95 -0.05 -6.06 -29.33
N VAL A 96 0.89 -6.50 -28.49
CA VAL A 96 0.56 -7.10 -27.19
C VAL A 96 0.09 -6.05 -26.19
N SER A 97 0.74 -4.87 -26.15
CA SER A 97 0.32 -3.80 -25.23
C SER A 97 -1.07 -3.25 -25.56
N ASP A 98 -1.39 -3.13 -26.85
CA ASP A 98 -2.68 -2.61 -27.34
C ASP A 98 -3.80 -3.63 -27.09
N GLU A 99 -3.56 -4.94 -27.27
CA GLU A 99 -4.53 -5.99 -26.91
C GLU A 99 -4.81 -6.00 -25.39
N ASN A 100 -3.76 -5.89 -24.58
CA ASN A 100 -3.91 -5.78 -23.13
C ASN A 100 -4.75 -4.56 -22.73
N PHE A 101 -4.53 -3.42 -23.37
CA PHE A 101 -5.34 -2.22 -23.15
C PHE A 101 -6.80 -2.42 -23.59
N ASP A 102 -7.03 -2.99 -24.77
CA ASP A 102 -8.38 -3.21 -25.31
C ASP A 102 -9.24 -4.04 -24.35
N PHE A 103 -8.70 -5.12 -23.79
CA PHE A 103 -9.43 -5.90 -22.80
C PHE A 103 -9.49 -5.24 -21.42
N PHE A 104 -8.33 -5.02 -20.78
CA PHE A 104 -8.26 -4.69 -19.36
C PHE A 104 -8.52 -3.23 -19.01
N ARG A 105 -8.61 -2.34 -19.99
CA ARG A 105 -8.93 -0.92 -19.76
C ARG A 105 -10.16 -0.50 -20.54
N LYS A 106 -10.25 -0.83 -21.82
CA LYS A 106 -11.36 -0.41 -22.65
C LYS A 106 -12.63 -1.25 -22.42
N LYS A 107 -12.56 -2.58 -22.53
CA LYS A 107 -13.74 -3.45 -22.32
C LYS A 107 -14.17 -3.49 -20.86
N LEU A 108 -13.23 -3.65 -19.92
CA LEU A 108 -13.58 -3.80 -18.49
C LEU A 108 -13.89 -2.47 -17.78
N PHE A 109 -13.18 -1.39 -18.09
CA PHE A 109 -13.32 -0.10 -17.38
C PHE A 109 -13.85 1.04 -18.26
N GLY A 110 -14.19 0.78 -19.53
CA GLY A 110 -14.76 1.78 -20.42
C GLY A 110 -13.78 2.87 -20.88
N GLN A 111 -12.47 2.69 -20.66
CA GLN A 111 -11.47 3.68 -21.06
C GLN A 111 -11.38 3.74 -22.59
N LYS A 112 -11.72 4.90 -23.18
CA LYS A 112 -11.75 5.08 -24.64
C LYS A 112 -10.35 5.00 -25.26
N ASP A 113 -9.41 5.73 -24.68
CA ASP A 113 -8.07 5.91 -25.22
C ASP A 113 -6.99 5.61 -24.18
N GLN A 114 -5.91 4.96 -24.63
CA GLN A 114 -4.75 4.73 -23.80
C GLN A 114 -4.03 6.04 -23.51
N GLU A 115 -3.58 6.22 -22.28
CA GLU A 115 -2.81 7.41 -21.91
C GLU A 115 -1.57 7.60 -22.79
N LYS A 116 -1.26 8.88 -23.04
CA LYS A 116 -0.04 9.28 -23.75
C LYS A 116 1.17 8.59 -23.12
N ARG A 117 2.07 8.07 -23.97
CA ARG A 117 3.21 7.26 -23.53
C ARG A 117 4.00 7.92 -22.39
N TRP A 118 4.27 9.22 -22.48
CA TRP A 118 5.04 9.92 -21.45
C TRP A 118 4.38 9.86 -20.06
N LYS A 119 3.05 9.93 -19.97
CA LYS A 119 2.32 9.81 -18.69
C LYS A 119 2.52 8.42 -18.09
N ARG A 120 2.33 7.38 -18.90
CA ARG A 120 2.56 5.98 -18.49
C ARG A 120 3.99 5.73 -18.03
N ILE A 121 4.97 6.33 -18.70
CA ILE A 121 6.38 6.23 -18.30
C ILE A 121 6.64 6.96 -16.98
N VAL A 122 6.07 8.15 -16.78
CA VAL A 122 6.18 8.87 -15.49
C VAL A 122 5.58 8.04 -14.35
N SER A 123 4.36 7.51 -14.52
CA SER A 123 3.73 6.65 -13.51
C SER A 123 4.54 5.37 -13.25
N LEU A 124 5.13 4.77 -14.28
CA LEU A 124 6.00 3.60 -14.11
C LEU A 124 7.30 3.96 -13.38
N THR A 125 7.89 5.12 -13.68
CA THR A 125 9.09 5.60 -12.97
C THR A 125 8.79 5.82 -11.49
N ASP A 126 7.65 6.43 -11.16
CA ASP A 126 7.21 6.57 -9.77
C ASP A 126 6.98 5.21 -9.10
N ALA A 127 6.29 4.28 -9.78
CA ALA A 127 6.08 2.92 -9.25
C ALA A 127 7.38 2.11 -9.03
N CYS A 128 8.44 2.38 -9.80
CA CYS A 128 9.69 1.62 -9.73
C CYS A 128 10.79 2.29 -8.88
N LEU A 129 10.84 3.61 -8.86
CA LEU A 129 11.93 4.43 -8.31
C LEU A 129 11.37 5.69 -7.63
N GLY A 130 10.16 5.61 -7.08
CA GLY A 130 9.37 6.78 -6.71
C GLY A 130 9.95 7.65 -5.60
N GLU A 131 10.77 7.11 -4.69
CA GLU A 131 11.48 7.95 -3.73
C GLU A 131 12.64 8.72 -4.37
N ALA A 132 13.31 8.17 -5.38
CA ALA A 132 14.34 8.90 -6.14
C ALA A 132 13.71 10.03 -6.98
N LEU A 133 12.57 9.74 -7.64
CA LEU A 133 11.77 10.77 -8.31
C LEU A 133 11.25 11.80 -7.31
N GLY A 134 10.75 11.33 -6.17
CA GLY A 134 10.18 12.14 -5.12
C GLY A 134 11.18 13.11 -4.49
N LYS A 135 12.45 12.72 -4.37
CA LYS A 135 13.51 13.63 -3.95
C LYS A 135 13.63 14.83 -4.88
N LEU A 136 13.66 14.61 -6.20
CA LEU A 136 13.72 15.69 -7.18
C LEU A 136 12.44 16.53 -7.17
N TYR A 137 11.28 15.88 -7.01
CA TYR A 137 9.98 16.56 -6.92
C TYR A 137 9.94 17.53 -5.74
N VAL A 138 10.32 17.11 -4.54
CA VAL A 138 10.24 17.99 -3.37
C VAL A 138 11.26 19.12 -3.40
N GLU A 139 12.44 18.88 -3.98
CA GLU A 139 13.44 19.95 -4.20
C GLU A 139 12.91 21.08 -5.11
N GLN A 140 11.94 20.78 -5.98
CA GLN A 140 11.41 21.73 -6.96
C GLN A 140 10.05 22.31 -6.56
N GLU A 141 9.16 21.49 -6.01
CA GLU A 141 7.73 21.80 -5.91
C GLU A 141 7.21 21.91 -4.47
N PHE A 142 7.99 21.54 -3.44
CA PHE A 142 7.52 21.52 -2.06
C PHE A 142 8.33 22.45 -1.15
N GLY A 143 7.64 23.39 -0.49
CA GLY A 143 8.25 24.40 0.38
C GLY A 143 7.96 24.19 1.87
N GLU A 144 8.84 24.74 2.72
CA GLU A 144 8.70 24.70 4.18
C GLU A 144 7.43 25.40 4.69
N ASP A 145 6.96 26.44 4.00
CA ASP A 145 5.70 27.12 4.36
C ASP A 145 4.49 26.17 4.29
N SER A 146 4.46 25.28 3.28
CA SER A 146 3.41 24.26 3.18
C SER A 146 3.51 23.22 4.28
N ARG A 147 4.73 22.78 4.61
CA ARG A 147 4.96 21.86 5.74
C ARG A 147 4.46 22.49 7.05
N LYS A 148 4.81 23.75 7.29
CA LYS A 148 4.40 24.48 8.50
C LYS A 148 2.89 24.64 8.58
N GLY A 149 2.24 25.16 7.54
CA GLY A 149 0.80 25.41 7.58
C GLY A 149 -0.03 24.13 7.76
N VAL A 150 0.39 23.02 7.14
CA VAL A 150 -0.25 21.71 7.36
C VAL A 150 -0.01 21.19 8.77
N SER A 151 1.18 21.41 9.34
CA SER A 151 1.48 21.05 10.74
C SER A 151 0.59 21.82 11.72
N ASP A 152 0.48 23.14 11.54
CA ASP A 152 -0.33 24.00 12.40
C ASP A 152 -1.82 23.56 12.33
N MET A 153 -2.33 23.23 11.13
CA MET A 153 -3.68 22.69 10.94
C MET A 153 -3.91 21.32 11.60
N ILE A 154 -2.91 20.44 11.59
CA ILE A 154 -2.98 19.14 12.29
C ILE A 154 -3.13 19.37 13.80
N ASP A 155 -2.39 20.32 14.36
CA ASP A 155 -2.43 20.61 15.79
C ASP A 155 -3.79 21.22 16.21
N ASP A 156 -4.36 22.12 15.41
CA ASP A 156 -5.72 22.62 15.61
C ASP A 156 -6.77 21.50 15.60
N LEU A 157 -6.70 20.61 14.61
CA LEU A 157 -7.63 19.49 14.49
C LEU A 157 -7.45 18.48 15.62
N ARG A 158 -6.24 18.32 16.14
CA ARG A 158 -5.97 17.50 17.34
C ARG A 158 -6.65 18.06 18.58
N GLU A 159 -6.60 19.36 18.78
CA GLU A 159 -7.28 20.00 19.91
C GLU A 159 -8.79 19.76 19.82
N VAL A 160 -9.40 20.08 18.67
CA VAL A 160 -10.85 19.93 18.46
C VAL A 160 -11.29 18.48 18.59
N PHE A 161 -10.54 17.53 18.02
CA PHE A 161 -10.88 16.11 18.11
C PHE A 161 -10.80 15.61 19.56
N THR A 162 -9.76 16.00 20.31
CA THR A 162 -9.61 15.69 21.73
C THR A 162 -10.78 16.20 22.57
N GLU A 163 -11.20 17.44 22.35
CA GLU A 163 -12.35 18.01 23.04
C GLU A 163 -13.65 17.25 22.73
N ARG A 164 -13.88 16.96 21.45
CA ARG A 164 -15.08 16.22 21.02
C ARG A 164 -15.12 14.83 21.62
N LEU A 165 -13.99 14.11 21.59
CA LEU A 165 -13.86 12.77 22.13
C LEU A 165 -14.21 12.73 23.63
N LYS A 166 -13.80 13.75 24.40
CA LYS A 166 -14.17 13.91 25.82
C LYS A 166 -15.68 14.07 26.04
N LYS A 167 -16.37 14.73 25.12
CA LYS A 167 -17.80 15.08 25.21
C LYS A 167 -18.76 14.04 24.61
N LEU A 168 -18.26 12.96 24.01
CA LEU A 168 -19.13 11.91 23.44
C LEU A 168 -19.95 11.20 24.54
N GLU A 169 -21.28 11.32 24.48
CA GLU A 169 -22.20 10.77 25.49
C GLU A 169 -22.47 9.28 25.32
N TRP A 170 -22.37 8.76 24.09
CA TRP A 170 -22.61 7.35 23.79
C TRP A 170 -21.45 6.43 24.21
N MET A 171 -20.28 7.00 24.49
CA MET A 171 -19.06 6.25 24.79
C MET A 171 -18.81 6.22 26.30
N GLY A 172 -18.67 5.02 26.86
CA GLY A 172 -18.31 4.81 28.28
C GLY A 172 -16.95 5.43 28.63
N SER A 173 -16.75 5.73 29.91
CA SER A 173 -15.53 6.40 30.41
C SER A 173 -14.25 5.63 30.08
N GLU A 174 -14.26 4.31 30.20
CA GLU A 174 -13.10 3.45 29.91
C GLU A 174 -12.73 3.48 28.42
N SER A 175 -13.71 3.33 27.52
CA SER A 175 -13.48 3.42 26.08
C SER A 175 -12.98 4.80 25.66
N LYS A 176 -13.48 5.85 26.31
CA LYS A 176 -13.04 7.24 26.09
C LYS A 176 -11.59 7.45 26.49
N GLU A 177 -11.17 6.90 27.63
CA GLU A 177 -9.78 6.94 28.09
C GLU A 177 -8.85 6.23 27.09
N LYS A 178 -9.24 5.04 26.61
CA LYS A 178 -8.47 4.30 25.60
C LYS A 178 -8.38 5.02 24.26
N ALA A 179 -9.48 5.63 23.82
CA ALA A 179 -9.48 6.43 22.61
C ALA A 179 -8.57 7.66 22.73
N LEU A 180 -8.56 8.34 23.88
CA LEU A 180 -7.66 9.45 24.18
C LEU A 180 -6.20 9.00 24.26
N GLU A 181 -5.92 7.83 24.86
CA GLU A 181 -4.58 7.25 24.93
C GLU A 181 -4.04 6.97 23.52
N LYS A 182 -4.85 6.35 22.66
CA LYS A 182 -4.51 6.12 21.25
C LYS A 182 -4.28 7.44 20.52
N PHE A 183 -5.20 8.38 20.65
CA PHE A 183 -5.10 9.67 19.98
C PHE A 183 -3.87 10.47 20.44
N GLY A 184 -3.50 10.40 21.72
CA GLY A 184 -2.32 11.09 22.25
C GLY A 184 -0.98 10.53 21.76
N ARG A 185 -0.96 9.30 21.22
CA ARG A 185 0.24 8.65 20.65
C ARG A 185 0.36 8.81 19.14
N PHE A 186 -0.56 9.55 18.54
CA PHE A 186 -0.73 9.66 17.11
C PHE A 186 0.35 10.53 16.45
N ARG A 187 0.91 10.06 15.32
CA ARG A 187 2.00 10.75 14.60
C ARG A 187 1.54 11.31 13.26
N ALA A 188 2.20 12.36 12.81
CA ALA A 188 1.97 12.93 11.48
C ALA A 188 3.28 12.98 10.70
N LYS A 189 3.23 12.53 9.44
CA LYS A 189 4.31 12.65 8.46
C LYS A 189 3.86 13.55 7.33
N ILE A 190 4.66 14.56 7.00
CA ILE A 190 4.26 15.66 6.09
C ILE A 190 5.33 15.83 5.00
N GLY A 191 4.89 15.82 3.75
CA GLY A 191 5.69 16.05 2.55
C GLY A 191 6.47 14.84 2.08
N TYR A 192 7.51 14.44 2.82
CA TYR A 192 8.49 13.45 2.35
C TYR A 192 9.28 12.79 3.51
N PRO A 193 9.90 11.61 3.28
CA PRO A 193 10.69 10.91 4.28
C PRO A 193 11.96 11.67 4.68
N SER A 194 12.35 11.53 5.94
CA SER A 194 13.63 12.04 6.45
C SER A 194 14.85 11.38 5.76
N LYS A 195 14.67 10.14 5.28
CA LYS A 195 15.68 9.36 4.57
C LYS A 195 15.08 8.69 3.34
N PHE A 196 15.63 8.99 2.17
CA PHE A 196 15.22 8.37 0.91
C PHE A 196 15.85 6.98 0.72
N ILE A 197 15.14 6.10 0.01
CA ILE A 197 15.65 4.80 -0.43
C ILE A 197 16.88 4.98 -1.34
N ASP A 198 17.92 4.19 -1.05
CA ASP A 198 19.09 4.07 -1.93
C ASP A 198 18.86 3.03 -3.03
N TYR A 199 18.73 3.51 -4.27
CA TYR A 199 18.57 2.68 -5.46
C TYR A 199 19.89 2.37 -6.18
N SER A 200 21.05 2.71 -5.61
CA SER A 200 22.38 2.56 -6.24
C SER A 200 22.73 1.15 -6.71
N SER A 201 22.09 0.12 -6.14
CA SER A 201 22.28 -1.29 -6.52
C SER A 201 21.55 -1.68 -7.81
N ILE A 202 20.60 -0.87 -8.28
CA ILE A 202 19.86 -1.14 -9.51
C ILE A 202 20.70 -0.68 -10.71
N ARG A 203 20.74 -1.51 -11.76
CA ARG A 203 21.37 -1.18 -13.04
C ARG A 203 20.27 -1.02 -14.08
N ILE A 204 20.14 0.19 -14.60
CA ILE A 204 19.16 0.56 -15.62
C ILE A 204 19.88 0.74 -16.94
N SER A 205 19.37 0.11 -18.00
CA SER A 205 19.87 0.29 -19.38
C SER A 205 18.79 0.88 -20.28
N ARG A 206 19.20 1.70 -21.25
CA ARG A 206 18.28 2.26 -22.26
C ARG A 206 17.77 1.20 -23.23
N ASP A 207 18.47 0.07 -23.33
CA ASP A 207 18.21 -0.97 -24.35
C ASP A 207 17.34 -2.11 -23.83
N THR A 208 17.12 -2.21 -22.51
CA THR A 208 16.44 -3.37 -21.88
C THR A 208 15.27 -2.96 -20.97
N PHE A 209 14.26 -2.32 -21.56
CA PHE A 209 13.10 -1.78 -20.82
C PHE A 209 12.43 -2.78 -19.87
N PHE A 210 12.08 -3.98 -20.35
CA PHE A 210 11.45 -5.00 -19.50
C PHE A 210 12.40 -5.50 -18.39
N SER A 211 13.68 -5.68 -18.69
CA SER A 211 14.67 -6.07 -17.67
C SER A 211 14.83 -5.01 -16.58
N ASN A 212 14.70 -3.73 -16.90
CA ASN A 212 14.70 -2.66 -15.90
C ASN A 212 13.52 -2.81 -14.93
N VAL A 213 12.32 -3.10 -15.46
CA VAL A 213 11.11 -3.33 -14.64
C VAL A 213 11.28 -4.56 -13.74
N ILE A 214 11.87 -5.64 -14.25
CA ILE A 214 12.16 -6.83 -13.42
C ILE A 214 13.22 -6.51 -12.35
N ALA A 215 14.24 -5.71 -12.69
CA ALA A 215 15.28 -5.34 -11.75
C ALA A 215 14.75 -4.50 -10.58
N THR A 216 13.83 -3.56 -10.85
CA THR A 216 13.19 -2.72 -9.81
C THR A 216 12.25 -3.55 -8.93
N ASN A 217 11.39 -4.38 -9.52
CA ASN A 217 10.53 -5.31 -8.76
C ASN A 217 11.37 -6.26 -7.87
N SER A 218 12.48 -6.79 -8.40
CA SER A 218 13.35 -7.67 -7.64
C SER A 218 14.08 -6.94 -6.50
N PHE A 219 14.42 -5.67 -6.69
CA PHE A 219 14.99 -4.82 -5.65
C PHE A 219 14.00 -4.62 -4.50
N ASP A 220 12.76 -4.23 -4.81
CA ASP A 220 11.73 -4.02 -3.80
C ASP A 220 11.38 -5.31 -3.07
N PHE A 221 11.25 -6.43 -3.79
CA PHE A 221 11.04 -7.73 -3.17
C PHE A 221 12.13 -8.04 -2.13
N ARG A 222 13.41 -7.88 -2.48
CA ARG A 222 14.52 -8.09 -1.54
C ARG A 222 14.48 -7.11 -0.37
N ARG A 223 14.05 -5.86 -0.59
CA ARG A 223 13.87 -4.86 0.47
C ARG A 223 12.81 -5.33 1.47
N TYR A 224 11.68 -5.85 1.01
CA TYR A 224 10.65 -6.42 1.90
C TYR A 224 11.14 -7.66 2.65
N ILE A 225 11.83 -8.59 1.98
CA ILE A 225 12.38 -9.78 2.64
C ILE A 225 13.39 -9.41 3.73
N LYS A 226 14.23 -8.39 3.52
CA LYS A 226 15.18 -7.90 4.52
C LYS A 226 14.52 -7.30 5.77
N ARG A 227 13.23 -6.95 5.72
CA ARG A 227 12.48 -6.44 6.88
C ARG A 227 12.05 -7.56 7.83
N VAL A 228 12.02 -8.81 7.36
CA VAL A 228 11.67 -9.96 8.21
C VAL A 228 12.71 -10.08 9.32
N ASN A 229 12.25 -10.20 10.58
CA ASN A 229 13.05 -10.18 11.82
C ASN A 229 13.84 -8.90 12.10
N ALA A 230 13.70 -7.85 11.27
CA ALA A 230 14.23 -6.54 11.60
C ALA A 230 13.25 -5.78 12.51
N PRO A 231 13.74 -4.86 13.35
CA PRO A 231 12.87 -3.90 14.03
C PRO A 231 12.01 -3.14 13.01
N VAL A 232 10.79 -2.79 13.42
CA VAL A 232 9.90 -1.99 12.59
C VAL A 232 10.53 -0.61 12.36
N ASP A 233 10.79 -0.28 11.09
CA ASP A 233 11.27 1.03 10.69
C ASP A 233 10.09 1.99 10.53
N ARG A 234 9.94 2.86 11.53
CA ARG A 234 8.85 3.83 11.63
C ARG A 234 9.05 5.05 10.75
N GLU A 235 10.19 5.20 10.07
CA GLU A 235 10.44 6.30 9.15
C GLU A 235 10.02 5.96 7.71
N LEU A 236 9.63 4.71 7.44
CA LEU A 236 9.17 4.29 6.11
C LEU A 236 7.82 4.91 5.74
N TRP A 237 7.63 5.11 4.44
CA TRP A 237 6.40 5.61 3.84
C TRP A 237 5.78 4.53 2.94
N GLU A 238 4.46 4.51 2.86
CA GLU A 238 3.70 3.63 1.94
C GLU A 238 3.37 4.31 0.61
N MET A 239 3.49 5.64 0.57
CA MET A 239 3.31 6.45 -0.63
C MET A 239 4.56 7.28 -0.92
N THR A 240 4.84 7.48 -2.20
CA THR A 240 5.97 8.28 -2.66
C THR A 240 5.64 9.77 -2.51
N PRO A 241 6.63 10.66 -2.32
CA PRO A 241 6.38 12.10 -2.17
C PRO A 241 5.49 12.75 -3.25
N PRO A 242 5.59 12.44 -4.55
CA PRO A 242 4.75 13.06 -5.58
C PRO A 242 3.31 12.53 -5.63
N THR A 243 2.97 11.53 -4.80
CA THR A 243 1.62 10.96 -4.77
C THR A 243 0.59 12.02 -4.35
N VAL A 244 -0.50 12.15 -5.10
CA VAL A 244 -1.65 13.01 -4.74
C VAL A 244 -2.67 12.17 -3.98
N ASN A 245 -2.40 11.94 -2.69
CA ASN A 245 -3.28 11.19 -1.80
C ASN A 245 -2.89 11.47 -0.33
N ALA A 246 -3.57 10.84 0.62
CA ALA A 246 -3.16 10.74 2.03
C ALA A 246 -3.47 9.33 2.54
N TYR A 247 -2.94 8.97 3.72
CA TYR A 247 -3.32 7.71 4.37
C TYR A 247 -3.15 7.74 5.89
N PHE A 248 -3.90 6.85 6.56
CA PHE A 248 -3.70 6.42 7.94
C PHE A 248 -3.13 5.00 7.99
N SER A 249 -2.14 4.77 8.85
CA SER A 249 -1.61 3.42 9.14
C SER A 249 -2.06 2.97 10.53
N PRO A 250 -2.94 1.95 10.64
CA PRO A 250 -3.44 1.47 11.94
C PRO A 250 -2.35 0.92 12.85
N THR A 251 -1.40 0.16 12.31
CA THR A 251 -0.32 -0.47 13.09
C THR A 251 0.70 0.53 13.62
N GLU A 252 0.92 1.63 12.88
CA GLU A 252 1.85 2.69 13.28
C GLU A 252 1.15 3.86 14.01
N ASN A 253 -0.18 3.90 13.97
CA ASN A 253 -1.01 4.99 14.49
C ASN A 253 -0.50 6.36 14.00
N GLU A 254 -0.41 6.50 12.68
CA GLU A 254 0.09 7.70 12.02
C GLU A 254 -0.75 8.09 10.80
N ILE A 255 -0.82 9.38 10.51
CA ILE A 255 -1.26 9.90 9.20
C ILE A 255 -0.10 10.44 8.41
N VAL A 256 -0.23 10.34 7.10
CA VAL A 256 0.83 10.68 6.17
C VAL A 256 0.26 11.47 4.99
N PHE A 257 0.86 12.62 4.73
CA PHE A 257 0.52 13.51 3.63
C PHE A 257 1.74 13.69 2.72
N PRO A 258 1.84 12.93 1.61
CA PRO A 258 2.84 13.19 0.58
C PRO A 258 2.75 14.62 0.02
N ALA A 259 3.90 15.16 -0.37
CA ALA A 259 4.02 16.52 -0.94
C ALA A 259 3.10 16.76 -2.14
N GLY A 260 2.83 15.73 -2.95
CA GLY A 260 1.90 15.78 -4.07
C GLY A 260 0.48 16.19 -3.66
N GLY A 261 0.02 15.83 -2.46
CA GLY A 261 -1.28 16.23 -1.94
C GLY A 261 -1.33 17.64 -1.35
N LEU A 262 -0.18 18.30 -1.16
CA LEU A 262 -0.05 19.57 -0.44
C LEU A 262 0.19 20.75 -1.38
N GLN A 263 -0.68 20.85 -2.38
CA GLN A 263 -0.67 21.88 -3.43
C GLN A 263 -2.10 22.25 -3.83
N PRO A 264 -2.34 23.35 -4.57
CA PRO A 264 -3.66 23.68 -5.08
C PRO A 264 -4.28 22.53 -5.89
N PRO A 265 -5.60 22.28 -5.78
CA PRO A 265 -6.59 23.06 -5.02
C PRO A 265 -6.71 22.65 -3.54
N TYR A 266 -5.86 21.75 -3.03
CA TYR A 266 -5.98 21.21 -1.68
C TYR A 266 -5.40 22.15 -0.63
N PHE A 267 -4.18 22.61 -0.86
CA PHE A 267 -3.47 23.49 0.06
C PHE A 267 -2.66 24.56 -0.67
N ASP A 268 -2.78 25.82 -0.21
CA ASP A 268 -1.89 26.91 -0.59
C ASP A 268 -1.71 27.85 0.61
N PRO A 269 -0.48 28.08 1.10
CA PRO A 269 -0.25 28.95 2.25
C PRO A 269 -0.60 30.43 1.97
N LYS A 270 -0.90 30.80 0.73
CA LYS A 270 -1.30 32.16 0.33
C LYS A 270 -2.81 32.35 0.22
N LEU A 271 -3.59 31.28 0.29
CA LEU A 271 -5.06 31.35 0.25
C LEU A 271 -5.66 31.56 1.65
N ASP A 272 -6.91 31.99 1.68
CA ASP A 272 -7.69 32.12 2.91
C ASP A 272 -7.79 30.76 3.63
N ASP A 273 -7.61 30.78 4.96
CA ASP A 273 -7.63 29.57 5.78
C ASP A 273 -8.91 28.76 5.57
N ALA A 274 -10.08 29.39 5.38
CA ALA A 274 -11.33 28.65 5.17
C ALA A 274 -11.26 27.72 3.95
N VAL A 275 -10.51 28.07 2.91
CA VAL A 275 -10.27 27.21 1.74
C VAL A 275 -9.40 26.01 2.13
N ASN A 276 -8.29 26.25 2.83
CA ASN A 276 -7.36 25.22 3.25
C ASN A 276 -8.00 24.25 4.28
N TYR A 277 -8.74 24.76 5.27
CA TYR A 277 -9.47 23.91 6.23
C TYR A 277 -10.62 23.15 5.56
N GLY A 278 -11.29 23.75 4.58
CA GLY A 278 -12.33 23.08 3.80
C GLY A 278 -11.80 21.92 2.96
N ALA A 279 -10.61 22.06 2.38
CA ALA A 279 -9.96 21.03 1.59
C ALA A 279 -9.04 20.15 2.45
N THR A 280 -7.77 20.54 2.64
CA THR A 280 -6.78 19.77 3.42
C THR A 280 -7.20 19.51 4.86
N GLY A 281 -7.88 20.45 5.53
CA GLY A 281 -8.38 20.22 6.89
C GLY A 281 -9.40 19.08 6.97
N SER A 282 -10.29 18.98 5.98
CA SER A 282 -11.23 17.87 5.89
C SER A 282 -10.54 16.53 5.62
N ILE A 283 -9.46 16.52 4.84
CA ILE A 283 -8.65 15.32 4.57
C ILE A 283 -7.89 14.93 5.85
N ILE A 284 -7.30 15.88 6.58
CA ILE A 284 -6.67 15.58 7.87
C ILE A 284 -7.66 14.96 8.86
N ALA A 285 -8.86 15.54 8.97
CA ALA A 285 -9.91 14.97 9.80
C ALA A 285 -10.33 13.56 9.34
N HIS A 286 -10.44 13.33 8.02
CA HIS A 286 -10.72 12.03 7.44
C HIS A 286 -9.69 10.98 7.86
N GLU A 287 -8.40 11.27 7.68
CA GLU A 287 -7.32 10.35 8.02
C GLU A 287 -7.21 10.12 9.54
N ILE A 288 -7.48 11.14 10.37
CA ILE A 288 -7.60 10.95 11.83
C ILE A 288 -8.75 9.98 12.16
N THR A 289 -9.91 10.12 11.49
CA THR A 289 -11.07 9.27 11.77
C THR A 289 -10.89 7.82 11.35
N HIS A 290 -10.00 7.51 10.40
CA HIS A 290 -9.61 6.13 10.10
C HIS A 290 -9.00 5.41 11.32
N GLY A 291 -8.39 6.12 12.27
CA GLY A 291 -7.95 5.54 13.54
C GLY A 291 -9.07 5.04 14.45
N PHE A 292 -10.33 5.39 14.14
CA PHE A 292 -11.50 5.13 14.96
C PHE A 292 -12.69 4.56 14.16
N ASP A 293 -12.48 4.17 12.89
CA ASP A 293 -13.50 3.53 12.08
C ASP A 293 -13.73 2.05 12.47
N ASP A 294 -14.50 1.31 11.68
CA ASP A 294 -14.85 -0.10 11.96
C ASP A 294 -13.62 -1.03 12.07
N ASP A 295 -12.53 -0.68 11.41
CA ASP A 295 -11.26 -1.42 11.37
C ASP A 295 -10.25 -0.79 12.35
N GLY A 296 -9.94 0.49 12.17
CA GLY A 296 -8.90 1.18 12.91
C GLY A 296 -9.11 1.15 14.42
N ARG A 297 -10.35 1.17 14.92
CA ARG A 297 -10.65 1.08 16.36
C ARG A 297 -10.16 -0.20 17.06
N LYS A 298 -9.81 -1.24 16.30
CA LYS A 298 -9.32 -2.54 16.82
C LYS A 298 -7.82 -2.57 17.11
N TYR A 299 -7.10 -1.49 16.78
CA TYR A 299 -5.67 -1.29 17.01
C TYR A 299 -5.39 -0.39 18.22
#